data_AF-A0A165ANX2-F1
#
_entry.id   AF-A0A165ANX2-F1
#
_cell.length_a   1.000
_cell.length_b   1.000
_cell.length_c   1.000
_cell.angle_alpha   90.00
_cell.angle_beta   90.00
_cell.angle_gamma   90.00
#
_symmetry.space_group_name_H-M   'P 1'
#
loop_
_entity.id
_entity.type
_entity.pdbx_description
1 polymer ?
#
loop_
_entity_poly.entity_id
_entity_poly.type
_entity_poly.pdbx_seq_one_letter_code
_entity_poly.pdbx_strand_id
1 'polypeptide(L)'
;TAKEIAKKLFAAGAVSSEADEDLFTILHKIVCSGNTELVRAFFQYEPNAKAAVNTPAFGQFWNIAVYPIISAITQGSYSIFALLLAYGAKLNVTEEEFSRFMELRKHHRNHMGDQNPLHFVAMPVEFVLGRQDDSLEWLALVMALGAAVSLPTRDAAQNAKNSWAADRRVTLIDWVSCAIRAIEDHLQHLEKRAESVAPDELDRWASTPGWKAEVGKIVRQLRVQQKSATFQKPDPVADKERQRKAKEYFSAVEGLLDGAKTWDELYPDNKAGLGARGYLNSSYILPVQNSSHFRYERRQRTGMWQTTVVPSHLTARYDELFEACANGDNAKVQKLCLGSKSQEQPLQIVAQLTTTWAISNPLSLAVAGHHWDTARLILAIAAAHHHPEPDKAGKFQTRNIMLGEKHCLPQ
;
A
#
# COMPACT_ATOMS: atom_id res chain seq x y z
N THR A 1 2.93 3.52 45.76
CA THR A 1 3.47 3.40 44.39
C THR A 1 2.71 2.29 43.67
N ALA A 2 2.79 2.20 42.32
CA ALA A 2 2.09 1.16 41.55
C ALA A 2 2.44 -0.27 42.02
N LYS A 3 3.70 -0.49 42.41
CA LYS A 3 4.18 -1.75 43.00
C LYS A 3 3.43 -2.14 44.29
N GLU A 4 3.26 -1.20 45.21
CA GLU A 4 2.52 -1.45 46.47
C GLU A 4 1.04 -1.71 46.22
N ILE A 5 0.44 -1.08 45.20
CA ILE A 5 -0.94 -1.35 44.80
C ILE A 5 -1.05 -2.78 44.24
N ALA A 6 -0.16 -3.17 43.31
CA ALA A 6 -0.13 -4.52 42.75
C ALA A 6 0.02 -5.59 43.84
N LYS A 7 0.95 -5.39 44.79
CA LYS A 7 1.14 -6.28 45.94
C LYS A 7 -0.16 -6.46 46.75
N LYS A 8 -0.87 -5.36 47.05
CA LYS A 8 -2.14 -5.42 47.78
C LYS A 8 -3.25 -6.11 46.98
N LEU A 9 -3.31 -5.89 45.67
CA LEU A 9 -4.29 -6.54 44.79
C LEU A 9 -4.07 -8.05 44.72
N PHE A 10 -2.83 -8.50 44.55
CA PHE A 10 -2.51 -9.94 44.55
C PHE A 10 -2.76 -10.58 45.92
N ALA A 11 -2.45 -9.88 47.01
CA ALA A 11 -2.80 -10.35 48.36
C ALA A 11 -4.32 -10.46 48.58
N ALA A 12 -5.11 -9.67 47.85
CA ALA A 12 -6.58 -9.74 47.86
C ALA A 12 -7.15 -10.78 46.87
N GLY A 13 -6.31 -11.53 46.15
CA GLY A 13 -6.73 -12.59 45.23
C GLY A 13 -6.87 -12.19 43.77
N ALA A 14 -6.45 -10.99 43.37
CA ALA A 14 -6.35 -10.65 41.94
C ALA A 14 -5.34 -11.57 41.22
N VAL A 15 -5.54 -11.82 39.93
CA VAL A 15 -4.66 -12.71 39.14
C VAL A 15 -4.20 -12.02 37.87
N SER A 16 -2.91 -12.10 37.52
CA SER A 16 -2.38 -11.39 36.36
C SER A 16 -2.72 -12.05 35.01
N SER A 17 -3.25 -13.28 35.04
CA SER A 17 -3.72 -14.03 33.89
C SER A 17 -5.16 -13.71 33.47
N GLU A 18 -5.90 -12.90 34.24
CA GLU A 18 -7.20 -12.41 33.80
C GLU A 18 -7.04 -11.63 32.48
N ALA A 19 -7.89 -11.93 31.52
CA ALA A 19 -7.83 -11.41 30.16
C ALA A 19 -9.19 -10.88 29.71
N ASP A 20 -9.16 -9.94 28.76
CA ASP A 20 -10.37 -9.47 28.08
C ASP A 20 -10.77 -10.41 26.93
N GLU A 21 -11.74 -9.97 26.12
CA GLU A 21 -12.30 -10.76 25.01
C GLU A 21 -11.29 -11.09 23.90
N ASP A 22 -10.19 -10.33 23.83
CA ASP A 22 -9.11 -10.53 22.87
C ASP A 22 -7.90 -11.22 23.52
N LEU A 23 -8.09 -11.87 24.67
CA LEU A 23 -7.05 -12.56 25.45
C LEU A 23 -5.91 -11.63 25.91
N PHE A 24 -6.14 -10.32 25.96
CA PHE A 24 -5.12 -9.37 26.39
C PHE A 24 -5.04 -9.35 27.93
N THR A 25 -4.14 -10.18 28.47
CA THR A 25 -3.97 -10.37 29.91
C THR A 25 -3.52 -9.10 30.62
N ILE A 26 -3.80 -9.00 31.93
CA ILE A 26 -3.28 -7.90 32.76
C ILE A 26 -1.75 -7.89 32.73
N LEU A 27 -1.08 -9.05 32.80
CA LEU A 27 0.37 -9.14 32.69
C LEU A 27 0.88 -8.52 31.36
N HIS A 28 0.25 -8.86 30.24
CA HIS A 28 0.65 -8.33 28.94
C HIS A 28 0.43 -6.81 28.86
N LYS A 29 -0.68 -6.28 29.42
CA LYS A 29 -0.90 -4.82 29.53
C LYS A 29 0.21 -4.13 30.33
N ILE A 30 0.69 -4.75 31.41
CA ILE A 30 1.82 -4.23 32.19
C ILE A 30 3.13 -4.30 31.43
N VAL A 31 3.39 -5.37 30.68
CA VAL A 31 4.53 -5.44 29.75
C VAL A 31 4.47 -4.29 28.75
N CYS A 32 3.30 -4.04 28.17
CA CYS A 32 3.07 -2.92 27.24
C CYS A 32 3.25 -1.53 27.89
N SER A 33 3.25 -1.41 29.21
CA SER A 33 3.53 -0.13 29.90
C SER A 33 5.02 0.24 29.92
N GLY A 34 5.93 -0.71 29.63
CA GLY A 34 7.38 -0.50 29.69
C GLY A 34 7.96 -0.35 31.11
N ASN A 35 7.15 -0.49 32.17
CA ASN A 35 7.62 -0.36 33.54
C ASN A 35 8.22 -1.67 34.08
N THR A 36 9.53 -1.83 33.91
CA THR A 36 10.29 -3.02 34.34
C THR A 36 10.10 -3.38 35.81
N GLU A 37 10.04 -2.38 36.71
CA GLU A 37 9.87 -2.63 38.14
C GLU A 37 8.48 -3.15 38.48
N LEU A 38 7.46 -2.71 37.74
CA LEU A 38 6.11 -3.22 37.88
C LEU A 38 5.97 -4.64 37.32
N VAL A 39 6.56 -4.93 36.15
CA VAL A 39 6.63 -6.29 35.59
C VAL A 39 7.33 -7.24 36.58
N ARG A 40 8.47 -6.82 37.14
CA ARG A 40 9.18 -7.58 38.18
C ARG A 40 8.31 -7.81 39.41
N ALA A 41 7.58 -6.80 39.87
CA ALA A 41 6.67 -6.92 41.00
C ALA A 41 5.55 -7.93 40.75
N PHE A 42 4.99 -7.98 39.54
CA PHE A 42 3.99 -8.98 39.17
C PHE A 42 4.52 -10.40 39.34
N PHE A 43 5.72 -10.66 38.81
CA PHE A 43 6.37 -11.96 38.95
C PHE A 43 6.83 -12.31 40.38
N GLN A 44 7.06 -11.31 41.23
CA GLN A 44 7.45 -11.52 42.62
C GLN A 44 6.27 -11.79 43.54
N TYR A 45 5.14 -11.11 43.32
CA TYR A 45 4.00 -11.14 44.23
C TYR A 45 2.89 -12.09 43.79
N GLU A 46 2.90 -12.55 42.53
CA GLU A 46 1.87 -13.43 41.99
C GLU A 46 2.52 -14.73 41.47
N PRO A 47 2.46 -15.84 42.24
CA PRO A 47 3.14 -17.09 41.90
C PRO A 47 2.74 -17.72 40.56
N ASN A 48 1.49 -17.49 40.11
CA ASN A 48 0.95 -18.04 38.88
C ASN A 48 1.12 -17.11 37.67
N ALA A 49 1.83 -15.97 37.81
CA ALA A 49 2.04 -15.02 36.72
C ALA A 49 2.70 -15.66 35.49
N LYS A 50 3.46 -16.74 35.71
CA LYS A 50 4.06 -17.57 34.65
C LYS A 50 3.03 -18.11 33.67
N ALA A 51 1.79 -18.37 34.09
CA ALA A 51 0.73 -18.88 33.23
C ALA A 51 0.35 -17.88 32.13
N ALA A 52 0.52 -16.57 32.37
CA ALA A 52 0.17 -15.50 31.43
C ALA A 52 1.33 -15.11 30.49
N VAL A 53 2.55 -15.57 30.74
CA VAL A 53 3.77 -15.16 30.01
C VAL A 53 3.69 -15.50 28.52
N ASN A 54 3.04 -16.62 28.19
CA ASN A 54 2.84 -17.08 26.82
C ASN A 54 1.38 -16.96 26.37
N THR A 55 0.57 -16.12 27.00
CA THR A 55 -0.80 -15.85 26.52
C THR A 55 -0.75 -14.70 25.52
N PRO A 56 -1.14 -14.93 24.25
CA PRO A 56 -1.15 -13.86 23.25
C PRO A 56 -2.35 -12.94 23.45
N ALA A 57 -2.16 -11.67 23.10
CA ALA A 57 -3.26 -10.75 22.82
C ALA A 57 -3.57 -10.77 21.32
N PHE A 58 -4.84 -10.74 20.96
CA PHE A 58 -5.29 -10.65 19.58
C PHE A 58 -5.60 -9.20 19.20
N GLY A 59 -4.94 -8.69 18.16
CA GLY A 59 -5.26 -7.36 17.65
C GLY A 59 -6.66 -7.30 17.04
N GLN A 60 -7.38 -6.20 17.30
CA GLN A 60 -8.69 -5.93 16.71
C GLN A 60 -8.63 -5.86 15.17
N PHE A 61 -7.45 -5.51 14.63
CA PHE A 61 -7.18 -5.48 13.20
C PHE A 61 -6.28 -6.66 12.81
N TRP A 62 -6.70 -7.40 11.78
CA TRP A 62 -5.95 -8.49 11.15
C TRP A 62 -5.67 -9.75 11.99
N ASN A 63 -6.29 -9.89 13.18
CA ASN A 63 -6.23 -11.10 14.02
C ASN A 63 -4.81 -11.61 14.30
N ILE A 64 -3.86 -10.72 14.53
CA ILE A 64 -2.49 -11.11 14.89
C ILE A 64 -2.46 -11.48 16.37
N ALA A 65 -1.93 -12.65 16.70
CA ALA A 65 -1.53 -12.99 18.06
C ALA A 65 -0.16 -12.38 18.37
N VAL A 66 -0.16 -11.43 19.30
CA VAL A 66 1.02 -10.77 19.80
C VAL A 66 1.29 -11.30 21.20
N TYR A 67 2.45 -11.92 21.40
CA TYR A 67 2.86 -12.42 22.71
C TYR A 67 3.55 -11.31 23.51
N PRO A 68 3.56 -11.37 24.87
CA PRO A 68 4.23 -10.38 25.70
C PRO A 68 5.70 -10.15 25.31
N ILE A 69 6.42 -11.21 24.92
CA ILE A 69 7.81 -11.10 24.48
C ILE A 69 7.98 -10.24 23.22
N ILE A 70 7.01 -10.29 22.30
CA ILE A 70 7.01 -9.44 21.11
C ILE A 70 6.81 -7.98 21.50
N SER A 71 5.91 -7.69 22.44
CA SER A 71 5.73 -6.31 22.94
C SER A 71 6.99 -5.76 23.60
N ALA A 72 7.74 -6.58 24.33
CA ALA A 72 9.04 -6.17 24.89
C ALA A 72 10.07 -5.85 23.79
N ILE A 73 10.13 -6.66 22.73
CA ILE A 73 10.98 -6.41 21.55
C ILE A 73 10.57 -5.10 20.87
N THR A 74 9.28 -4.89 20.60
CA THR A 74 8.77 -3.67 19.96
C THR A 74 9.11 -2.41 20.76
N GLN A 75 9.20 -2.52 22.09
CA GLN A 75 9.62 -1.43 22.97
C GLN A 75 11.12 -1.25 23.10
N GLY A 76 11.93 -2.24 22.68
CA GLY A 76 13.38 -2.24 22.89
C GLY A 76 13.76 -2.44 24.36
N SER A 77 12.87 -3.04 25.17
CA SER A 77 13.12 -3.22 26.60
C SER A 77 13.83 -4.55 26.86
N TYR A 78 15.17 -4.53 26.79
CA TYR A 78 16.01 -5.70 27.12
C TYR A 78 15.72 -6.25 28.52
N SER A 79 15.42 -5.39 29.50
CA SER A 79 15.13 -5.83 30.87
C SER A 79 13.82 -6.59 30.97
N ILE A 80 12.75 -6.12 30.32
CA ILE A 80 11.47 -6.83 30.31
C ILE A 80 11.59 -8.10 29.49
N PHE A 81 12.27 -8.05 28.35
CA PHE A 81 12.56 -9.22 27.53
C PHE A 81 13.30 -10.32 28.32
N ALA A 82 14.37 -9.96 29.03
CA ALA A 82 15.12 -10.90 29.87
C ALA A 82 14.27 -11.45 31.02
N LEU A 83 13.43 -10.62 31.67
CA LEU A 83 12.49 -11.08 32.69
C LEU A 83 11.49 -12.08 32.11
N LEU A 84 10.89 -11.81 30.96
CA LEU A 84 9.95 -12.72 30.31
C LEU A 84 10.60 -14.07 30.00
N LEU A 85 11.82 -14.07 29.45
CA LEU A 85 12.58 -15.30 29.19
C LEU A 85 12.88 -16.07 30.49
N ALA A 86 13.31 -15.39 31.56
CA ALA A 86 13.59 -16.02 32.85
C ALA A 86 12.35 -16.67 33.47
N TYR A 87 11.15 -16.23 33.09
CA TYR A 87 9.87 -16.78 33.53
C TYR A 87 9.21 -17.71 32.49
N GLY A 88 9.95 -18.11 31.45
CA GLY A 88 9.54 -19.15 30.50
C GLY A 88 8.85 -18.65 29.23
N ALA A 89 9.05 -17.38 28.85
CA ALA A 89 8.59 -16.90 27.56
C ALA A 89 9.27 -17.64 26.40
N LYS A 90 8.48 -17.98 25.38
CA LYS A 90 8.95 -18.70 24.20
C LYS A 90 9.16 -17.74 23.04
N LEU A 91 10.26 -17.94 22.31
CA LEU A 91 10.53 -17.24 21.05
C LEU A 91 9.89 -17.94 19.85
N ASN A 92 9.58 -19.23 19.99
CA ASN A 92 8.94 -20.04 18.97
C ASN A 92 7.63 -20.60 19.53
N VAL A 93 6.56 -20.43 18.77
CA VAL A 93 5.22 -20.90 19.13
C VAL A 93 4.89 -22.07 18.23
N THR A 94 4.40 -23.17 18.79
CA THR A 94 3.93 -24.31 18.00
C THR A 94 2.46 -24.16 17.60
N GLU A 95 2.03 -24.89 16.58
CA GLU A 95 0.65 -24.90 16.12
C GLU A 95 -0.31 -25.34 17.23
N GLU A 96 0.06 -26.35 18.02
CA GLU A 96 -0.76 -26.85 19.13
C GLU A 96 -0.92 -25.79 20.23
N GLU A 97 0.15 -25.05 20.54
CA GLU A 97 0.12 -23.99 21.54
C GLU A 97 -0.79 -22.84 21.10
N PHE A 98 -0.66 -22.43 19.85
CA PHE A 98 -1.51 -21.39 19.28
C PHE A 98 -2.98 -21.83 19.23
N SER A 99 -3.24 -23.06 18.80
CA SER A 99 -4.59 -23.61 18.66
C SER A 99 -5.35 -23.64 19.99
N ARG A 100 -4.67 -23.92 21.11
CA ARG A 100 -5.28 -23.83 22.45
C ARG A 100 -5.78 -22.42 22.78
N PHE A 101 -5.05 -21.38 22.39
CA PHE A 101 -5.52 -20.01 22.63
C PHE A 101 -6.66 -19.62 21.70
N MET A 102 -6.67 -20.16 20.48
CA MET A 102 -7.78 -19.97 19.56
C MET A 102 -9.10 -20.54 20.09
N GLU A 103 -9.07 -21.69 20.78
CA GLU A 103 -10.24 -22.28 21.45
C GLU A 103 -10.78 -21.40 22.61
N LEU A 104 -9.90 -20.68 23.30
CA LEU A 104 -10.27 -19.82 24.43
C LEU A 104 -10.90 -18.48 23.97
N ARG A 105 -10.73 -18.10 22.70
CA ARG A 105 -11.17 -16.81 22.18
C ARG A 105 -12.68 -16.80 21.93
N LYS A 106 -13.41 -15.92 22.64
CA LYS A 106 -14.88 -15.82 22.55
C LYS A 106 -15.40 -15.31 21.20
N HIS A 107 -14.61 -14.50 20.51
CA HIS A 107 -15.00 -13.87 19.24
C HIS A 107 -14.15 -14.37 18.08
N HIS A 108 -14.65 -15.39 17.37
CA HIS A 108 -14.12 -15.80 16.07
C HIS A 108 -14.55 -14.81 14.98
N ARG A 109 -14.03 -13.57 15.01
CA ARG A 109 -14.44 -12.54 14.02
C ARG A 109 -14.04 -12.90 12.58
N ASN A 110 -13.12 -13.83 12.36
CA ASN A 110 -12.79 -14.33 11.02
C ASN A 110 -12.63 -15.85 11.06
N HIS A 111 -13.21 -16.53 10.07
CA HIS A 111 -12.87 -17.91 9.76
C HIS A 111 -11.39 -17.91 9.35
N MET A 112 -10.51 -18.52 10.15
CA MET A 112 -9.11 -18.72 9.77
C MET A 112 -8.96 -19.66 8.55
N GLY A 113 -10.06 -20.23 8.06
CA GLY A 113 -10.09 -21.18 6.95
C GLY A 113 -9.14 -22.35 7.22
N ASP A 114 -8.71 -23.04 6.17
CA ASP A 114 -7.67 -24.06 6.28
C ASP A 114 -6.26 -23.46 6.37
N GLN A 115 -6.09 -22.18 6.75
CA GLN A 115 -4.75 -21.58 6.78
C GLN A 115 -3.92 -22.15 7.93
N ASN A 116 -2.60 -22.23 7.75
CA ASN A 116 -1.72 -22.62 8.84
C ASN A 116 -1.86 -21.59 9.98
N PRO A 117 -2.21 -22.00 11.20
CA PRO A 117 -2.45 -21.10 12.33
C PRO A 117 -1.27 -20.19 12.66
N LEU A 118 -0.04 -20.67 12.43
CA LEU A 118 1.18 -19.91 12.72
C LEU A 118 1.32 -18.65 11.86
N HIS A 119 0.58 -18.55 10.75
CA HIS A 119 0.53 -17.35 9.91
C HIS A 119 -0.07 -16.12 10.62
N PHE A 120 -0.73 -16.34 11.76
CA PHE A 120 -1.31 -15.28 12.58
C PHE A 120 -0.45 -14.93 13.80
N VAL A 121 0.68 -15.60 14.00
CA VAL A 121 1.58 -15.34 15.12
C VAL A 121 2.59 -14.27 14.74
N ALA A 122 2.71 -13.25 15.58
CA ALA A 122 3.79 -12.27 15.47
C ALA A 122 5.13 -12.93 15.85
N MET A 123 6.06 -13.00 14.89
CA MET A 123 7.34 -13.68 15.08
C MET A 123 8.44 -12.70 15.52
N PRO A 124 9.36 -13.09 16.43
CA PRO A 124 10.38 -12.19 16.96
C PRO A 124 11.23 -11.52 15.88
N VAL A 125 11.73 -12.30 14.91
CA VAL A 125 12.65 -11.81 13.87
C VAL A 125 11.98 -10.75 12.98
N GLU A 126 10.74 -10.97 12.55
CA GLU A 126 9.99 -10.02 11.72
C GLU A 126 9.78 -8.68 12.46
N PHE A 127 9.44 -8.73 13.74
CA PHE A 127 9.24 -7.53 14.56
C PHE A 127 10.54 -6.79 14.88
N VAL A 128 11.65 -7.51 15.04
CA VAL A 128 12.97 -6.88 15.18
C VAL A 128 13.33 -6.09 13.93
N LEU A 129 13.11 -6.65 12.73
CA LEU A 129 13.39 -5.97 11.46
C LEU A 129 12.52 -4.74 11.22
N GLY A 130 11.32 -4.71 11.81
CA GLY A 130 10.45 -3.52 11.80
C GLY A 130 10.96 -2.36 12.66
N ARG A 131 11.99 -2.57 13.49
CA ARG A 131 12.58 -1.52 14.34
C ARG A 131 13.64 -0.72 13.57
N GLN A 132 13.60 0.60 13.74
CA GLN A 132 14.59 1.49 13.15
C GLN A 132 15.90 1.58 13.95
N ASP A 133 15.82 1.41 15.28
CA ASP A 133 16.95 1.55 16.20
C ASP A 133 17.34 0.20 16.83
N ASP A 134 18.65 -0.09 16.84
CA ASP A 134 19.32 -1.27 17.41
C ASP A 134 18.81 -2.63 16.90
N SER A 135 18.24 -2.67 15.69
CA SER A 135 17.63 -3.88 15.16
C SER A 135 18.65 -4.98 14.84
N LEU A 136 19.91 -4.66 14.55
CA LEU A 136 20.96 -5.66 14.34
C LEU A 136 21.34 -6.37 15.64
N GLU A 137 21.48 -5.64 16.73
CA GLU A 137 21.78 -6.16 18.07
C GLU A 137 20.63 -7.02 18.59
N TRP A 138 19.39 -6.54 18.43
CA TRP A 138 18.20 -7.32 18.74
C TRP A 138 18.10 -8.58 17.88
N LEU A 139 18.45 -8.50 16.60
CA LEU A 139 18.36 -9.62 15.66
C LEU A 139 19.36 -10.70 16.07
N ALA A 140 20.62 -10.32 16.28
CA ALA A 140 21.65 -11.21 16.79
C ALA A 140 21.25 -11.84 18.13
N LEU A 141 20.66 -11.06 19.05
CA LEU A 141 20.21 -11.54 20.35
C LEU A 141 19.09 -12.60 20.22
N VAL A 142 18.00 -12.30 19.50
CA VAL A 142 16.88 -13.25 19.39
C VAL A 142 17.29 -14.51 18.64
N MET A 143 18.19 -14.40 17.66
CA MET A 143 18.76 -15.54 16.94
C MET A 143 19.65 -16.40 17.84
N ALA A 144 20.55 -15.79 18.62
CA ALA A 144 21.39 -16.50 19.58
C ALA A 144 20.57 -17.24 20.65
N LEU A 145 19.37 -16.73 20.95
CA LEU A 145 18.41 -17.37 21.85
C LEU A 145 17.50 -18.42 21.16
N GLY A 146 17.71 -18.68 19.87
CA GLY A 146 17.05 -19.74 19.12
C GLY A 146 15.72 -19.35 18.47
N ALA A 147 15.46 -18.05 18.22
CA ALA A 147 14.30 -17.65 17.42
C ALA A 147 14.39 -18.23 15.99
N ALA A 148 13.28 -18.73 15.45
CA ALA A 148 13.21 -19.25 14.10
C ALA A 148 13.40 -18.14 13.05
N VAL A 149 14.35 -18.37 12.15
CA VAL A 149 14.73 -17.41 11.08
C VAL A 149 14.19 -17.80 9.70
N SER A 150 13.97 -19.09 9.48
CA SER A 150 13.47 -19.65 8.22
C SER A 150 11.94 -19.66 8.20
N LEU A 151 11.34 -18.48 8.25
CA LEU A 151 9.89 -18.31 8.28
C LEU A 151 9.40 -17.54 7.05
N PRO A 152 8.21 -17.89 6.53
CA PRO A 152 7.56 -17.07 5.52
C PRO A 152 7.26 -15.69 6.10
N THR A 153 7.32 -14.65 5.27
CA THR A 153 6.73 -13.36 5.65
C THR A 153 5.24 -13.53 5.89
N ARG A 154 4.66 -12.66 6.73
CA ARG A 154 3.24 -12.77 7.06
C ARG A 154 2.31 -12.74 5.84
N ASP A 155 2.59 -11.87 4.87
CA ASP A 155 1.82 -11.78 3.62
C ASP A 155 1.95 -13.05 2.76
N ALA A 156 3.16 -13.64 2.70
CA ALA A 156 3.39 -14.92 2.03
C ALA A 156 2.59 -16.05 2.69
N ALA A 157 2.64 -16.10 4.01
CA ALA A 157 1.93 -17.06 4.83
C ALA A 157 0.42 -16.99 4.60
N GLN A 158 -0.19 -15.81 4.78
CA GLN A 158 -1.63 -15.60 4.60
C GLN A 158 -2.13 -15.93 3.20
N ASN A 159 -1.27 -15.82 2.18
CA ASN A 159 -1.64 -16.05 0.80
C ASN A 159 -1.03 -17.31 0.19
N ALA A 160 -0.39 -18.18 0.99
CA ALA A 160 0.37 -19.33 0.50
C ALA A 160 -0.45 -20.27 -0.41
N LYS A 161 -1.74 -20.44 -0.08
CA LYS A 161 -2.70 -21.30 -0.80
C LYS A 161 -3.29 -20.65 -2.06
N ASN A 162 -3.20 -19.34 -2.18
CA ASN A 162 -3.77 -18.60 -3.29
C ASN A 162 -2.83 -18.67 -4.51
N SER A 163 -3.27 -19.30 -5.59
CA SER A 163 -2.46 -19.43 -6.82
C SER A 163 -2.10 -18.06 -7.42
N TRP A 164 -3.01 -17.08 -7.32
CA TRP A 164 -2.77 -15.70 -7.74
C TRP A 164 -1.72 -14.97 -6.91
N ALA A 165 -1.37 -15.50 -5.73
CA ALA A 165 -0.39 -14.92 -4.82
C ALA A 165 0.95 -15.66 -4.86
N ALA A 166 1.22 -16.45 -5.91
CA ALA A 166 2.52 -17.08 -6.10
C ALA A 166 3.68 -16.06 -6.02
N ASP A 167 3.45 -14.84 -6.51
CA ASP A 167 4.42 -13.74 -6.45
C ASP A 167 4.53 -13.06 -5.08
N ARG A 168 3.82 -13.53 -4.05
CA ARG A 168 3.95 -13.04 -2.67
C ARG A 168 4.69 -14.01 -1.76
N ARG A 169 5.06 -15.17 -2.30
CA ARG A 169 5.68 -16.28 -1.59
C ARG A 169 7.16 -16.00 -1.35
N VAL A 170 7.44 -15.34 -0.22
CA VAL A 170 8.81 -14.97 0.18
C VAL A 170 9.02 -15.23 1.67
N THR A 171 10.20 -15.75 2.02
CA THR A 171 10.71 -15.79 3.39
C THR A 171 11.36 -14.47 3.78
N LEU A 172 11.77 -14.34 5.04
CA LEU A 172 12.52 -13.16 5.49
C LEU A 172 13.83 -12.97 4.72
N ILE A 173 14.59 -14.04 4.46
CA ILE A 173 15.82 -13.96 3.68
C ILE A 173 15.53 -13.57 2.23
N ASP A 174 14.50 -14.15 1.60
CA ASP A 174 14.08 -13.74 0.25
C ASP A 174 13.70 -12.26 0.21
N TRP A 175 12.97 -11.79 1.20
CA TRP A 175 12.53 -10.40 1.31
C TRP A 175 13.71 -9.45 1.44
N VAL A 176 14.69 -9.76 2.30
CA VAL A 176 15.91 -8.97 2.48
C VAL A 176 16.72 -8.90 1.19
N SER A 177 16.96 -10.02 0.51
CA SER A 177 17.65 -10.03 -0.78
C SER A 177 16.87 -9.30 -1.88
N CYS A 178 15.54 -9.31 -1.83
CA CYS A 178 14.71 -8.46 -2.71
C CYS A 178 14.87 -6.98 -2.39
N ALA A 179 14.91 -6.60 -1.11
CA ALA A 179 15.09 -5.21 -0.68
C ALA A 179 16.46 -4.67 -1.12
N ILE A 180 17.54 -5.44 -0.96
CA ILE A 180 18.88 -5.07 -1.42
C ILE A 180 18.88 -4.79 -2.93
N ARG A 181 18.33 -5.70 -3.74
CA ARG A 181 18.24 -5.51 -5.19
C ARG A 181 17.41 -4.29 -5.59
N ALA A 182 16.26 -4.09 -4.94
CA ALA A 182 15.41 -2.93 -5.20
C ALA A 182 16.13 -1.60 -4.89
N ILE A 183 16.95 -1.57 -3.83
CA ILE A 183 17.79 -0.43 -3.48
C ILE A 183 18.90 -0.23 -4.52
N GLU A 184 19.54 -1.30 -4.98
CA GLU A 184 20.55 -1.24 -6.04
C GLU A 184 20.00 -0.70 -7.36
N ASP A 185 18.83 -1.19 -7.78
CA ASP A 185 18.12 -0.71 -8.97
C ASP A 185 17.79 0.79 -8.85
N HIS A 186 17.32 1.21 -7.68
CA HIS A 186 17.02 2.63 -7.41
C HIS A 186 18.28 3.49 -7.40
N LEU A 187 19.38 3.03 -6.81
CA LEU A 187 20.67 3.73 -6.84
C LEU A 187 21.17 3.91 -8.28
N GLN A 188 21.12 2.87 -9.12
CA GLN A 188 21.47 2.95 -10.54
C GLN A 188 20.56 3.92 -11.29
N HIS A 189 19.27 3.93 -10.99
CA HIS A 189 18.32 4.86 -11.58
C HIS A 189 18.61 6.32 -11.18
N LEU A 190 18.94 6.58 -9.91
CA LEU A 190 19.36 7.92 -9.45
C LEU A 190 20.62 8.40 -10.18
N GLU A 191 21.58 7.52 -10.43
CA GLU A 191 22.81 7.82 -11.19
C GLU A 191 22.49 8.20 -12.64
N LYS A 192 21.74 7.36 -13.36
CA LYS A 192 21.31 7.64 -14.75
C LYS A 192 20.48 8.93 -14.87
N ARG A 193 19.69 9.25 -13.85
CA ARG A 193 18.87 10.47 -13.82
C ARG A 193 19.70 11.74 -13.61
N ALA A 194 20.76 11.68 -12.82
CA ALA A 194 21.69 12.81 -12.67
C ALA A 194 22.36 13.18 -14.01
N GLU A 195 22.54 12.18 -14.89
CA GLU A 195 23.16 12.34 -16.21
C GLU A 195 22.17 12.77 -17.32
N SER A 196 20.86 12.53 -17.14
CA SER A 196 19.82 12.83 -18.14
C SER A 196 18.92 13.99 -17.72
N VAL A 197 19.43 15.22 -17.82
CA VAL A 197 18.61 16.44 -17.69
C VAL A 197 17.96 16.77 -19.05
N ALA A 198 17.18 15.83 -19.60
CA ALA A 198 16.31 16.17 -20.72
C ALA A 198 15.17 17.06 -20.19
N PRO A 199 14.78 18.15 -20.90
CA PRO A 199 13.63 18.94 -20.51
C PRO A 199 12.40 18.04 -20.34
N ASP A 200 11.72 18.19 -19.19
CA ASP A 200 10.51 17.43 -18.91
C ASP A 200 9.52 17.63 -20.07
N GLU A 201 8.81 16.59 -20.47
CA GLU A 201 7.82 16.67 -21.55
C GLU A 201 6.77 17.75 -21.26
N LEU A 202 6.54 18.05 -19.98
CA LEU A 202 5.74 19.18 -19.50
C LEU A 202 6.34 20.56 -19.78
N ASP A 203 7.67 20.70 -19.72
CA ASP A 203 8.35 21.95 -20.07
C ASP A 203 8.27 22.19 -21.59
N ARG A 204 8.31 21.11 -22.37
CA ARG A 204 8.03 21.16 -23.81
C ARG A 204 6.60 21.59 -24.08
N TRP A 205 5.61 21.02 -23.38
CA TRP A 205 4.20 21.39 -23.55
C TRP A 205 3.90 22.83 -23.15
N ALA A 206 4.48 23.31 -22.05
CA ALA A 206 4.34 24.72 -21.64
C ALA A 206 4.88 25.69 -22.70
N SER A 207 5.73 25.21 -23.61
CA SER A 207 6.30 25.96 -24.73
C SER A 207 5.55 25.74 -26.05
N THR A 208 4.64 24.77 -26.13
CA THR A 208 3.79 24.51 -27.30
C THR A 208 2.54 25.40 -27.24
N PRO A 209 2.10 26.03 -28.33
CA PRO A 209 0.84 26.79 -28.35
C PRO A 209 -0.39 25.87 -28.14
N GLY A 210 -1.52 26.48 -27.79
CA GLY A 210 -2.81 25.79 -27.65
C GLY A 210 -3.05 25.18 -26.28
N TRP A 211 -3.96 24.20 -26.21
CA TRP A 211 -4.44 23.65 -24.94
C TRP A 211 -3.33 22.97 -24.11
N LYS A 212 -2.30 22.43 -24.76
CA LYS A 212 -1.15 21.78 -24.11
C LYS A 212 -0.33 22.77 -23.28
N ALA A 213 -0.21 24.02 -23.72
CA ALA A 213 0.46 25.09 -22.96
C ALA A 213 -0.24 25.33 -21.62
N GLU A 214 -1.56 25.44 -21.65
CA GLU A 214 -2.36 25.73 -20.45
C GLU A 214 -2.33 24.57 -19.46
N VAL A 215 -2.45 23.33 -19.94
CA VAL A 215 -2.27 22.14 -19.08
C VAL A 215 -0.85 22.10 -18.50
N GLY A 216 0.18 22.38 -19.32
CA GLY A 216 1.58 22.45 -18.87
C GLY A 216 1.78 23.49 -17.75
N LYS A 217 1.19 24.68 -17.89
CA LYS A 217 1.23 25.74 -16.86
C LYS A 217 0.54 25.32 -15.56
N ILE A 218 -0.67 24.75 -15.65
CA ILE A 218 -1.43 24.27 -14.48
C ILE A 218 -0.66 23.18 -13.75
N VAL A 219 -0.15 22.18 -14.46
CA VAL A 219 0.65 21.10 -13.88
C VAL A 219 1.94 21.65 -13.25
N ARG A 220 2.59 22.64 -13.88
CA ARG A 220 3.78 23.30 -13.31
C ARG A 220 3.44 24.03 -12.00
N GLN A 221 2.33 24.76 -11.95
CA GLN A 221 1.88 25.44 -10.73
C GLN A 221 1.54 24.45 -9.62
N LEU A 222 0.78 23.39 -9.92
CA LEU A 222 0.47 22.32 -8.96
C LEU A 222 1.74 21.65 -8.43
N ARG A 223 2.73 21.39 -9.30
CA ARG A 223 4.05 20.87 -8.88
C ARG A 223 4.79 21.81 -7.94
N VAL A 224 4.75 23.12 -8.19
CA VAL A 224 5.39 24.11 -7.30
C VAL A 224 4.66 24.15 -5.94
N GLN A 225 3.33 24.19 -5.96
CA GLN A 225 2.50 24.20 -4.74
C GLN A 225 2.66 22.91 -3.91
N GLN A 226 2.72 21.74 -4.56
CA GLN A 226 2.89 20.48 -3.85
C GLN A 226 4.31 20.29 -3.30
N LYS A 227 5.33 20.77 -4.03
CA LYS A 227 6.70 20.88 -3.49
C LYS A 227 6.73 21.73 -2.21
N SER A 228 5.89 22.76 -2.10
CA SER A 228 5.76 23.54 -0.87
C SER A 228 4.87 22.89 0.20
N ALA A 229 3.92 22.01 -0.17
CA ALA A 229 2.86 21.56 0.73
C ALA A 229 3.06 20.18 1.37
N THR A 230 3.72 19.21 0.73
CA THR A 230 3.68 17.83 1.31
C THR A 230 4.86 16.90 1.03
N PHE A 231 5.71 17.16 0.03
CA PHE A 231 6.89 16.33 -0.20
C PHE A 231 7.98 17.18 -0.82
N GLN A 232 8.90 17.71 0.00
CA GLN A 232 10.22 18.03 -0.53
C GLN A 232 10.71 16.74 -1.16
N LYS A 233 10.89 16.73 -2.49
CA LYS A 233 11.62 15.61 -3.13
C LYS A 233 12.92 15.52 -2.35
N PRO A 234 13.24 14.37 -1.73
CA PRO A 234 14.47 14.25 -0.98
C PRO A 234 15.59 14.71 -1.90
N ASP A 235 16.44 15.59 -1.37
CA ASP A 235 17.65 16.02 -2.05
C ASP A 235 18.29 14.77 -2.66
N PRO A 236 18.54 14.70 -3.98
CA PRO A 236 19.08 13.50 -4.63
C PRO A 236 20.34 12.98 -3.93
N VAL A 237 21.15 13.86 -3.35
CA VAL A 237 22.32 13.48 -2.55
C VAL A 237 21.90 12.80 -1.25
N ALA A 238 21.00 13.42 -0.49
CA ALA A 238 20.44 12.83 0.73
C ALA A 238 19.65 11.53 0.47
N ASP A 239 18.96 11.42 -0.67
CA ASP A 239 18.26 10.21 -1.10
C ASP A 239 19.25 9.09 -1.37
N LYS A 240 20.31 9.37 -2.15
CA LYS A 240 21.37 8.40 -2.45
C LYS A 240 22.05 7.92 -1.16
N GLU A 241 22.34 8.83 -0.24
CA GLU A 241 22.95 8.49 1.05
C GLU A 241 22.03 7.63 1.92
N ARG A 242 20.73 7.98 1.99
CA ARG A 242 19.74 7.16 2.71
C ARG A 242 19.66 5.74 2.14
N GLN A 243 19.71 5.61 0.82
CA GLN A 243 19.65 4.33 0.13
C GLN A 243 20.91 3.50 0.34
N ARG A 244 22.10 4.13 0.38
CA ARG A 244 23.35 3.43 0.75
C ARG A 244 23.31 2.89 2.18
N LYS A 245 22.88 3.70 3.14
CA LYS A 245 22.70 3.27 4.54
C LYS A 245 21.69 2.13 4.67
N ALA A 246 20.58 2.20 3.93
CA ALA A 246 19.60 1.11 3.89
C ALA A 246 20.20 -0.16 3.29
N LYS A 247 21.00 -0.06 2.23
CA LYS A 247 21.70 -1.21 1.64
C LYS A 247 22.68 -1.83 2.64
N GLU A 248 23.52 -1.02 3.28
CA GLU A 248 24.47 -1.48 4.30
C GLU A 248 23.75 -2.21 5.44
N TYR A 249 22.65 -1.65 5.92
CA TYR A 249 21.79 -2.27 6.92
C TYR A 249 21.25 -3.64 6.46
N PHE A 250 20.62 -3.71 5.28
CA PHE A 250 20.04 -4.97 4.81
C PHE A 250 21.11 -6.01 4.47
N SER A 251 22.30 -5.60 4.01
CA SER A 251 23.43 -6.52 3.83
C SER A 251 23.93 -7.07 5.17
N ALA A 252 23.94 -6.27 6.24
CA ALA A 252 24.25 -6.76 7.57
C ALA A 252 23.18 -7.74 8.09
N VAL A 253 21.90 -7.45 7.84
CA VAL A 253 20.79 -8.37 8.13
C VAL A 253 20.94 -9.68 7.35
N GLU A 254 21.23 -9.62 6.05
CA GLU A 254 21.45 -10.79 5.21
C GLU A 254 22.58 -11.67 5.76
N GLY A 255 23.69 -11.07 6.18
CA GLY A 255 24.79 -11.78 6.83
C GLY A 255 24.42 -12.41 8.18
N LEU A 256 23.54 -11.78 8.96
CA LEU A 256 23.02 -12.38 10.20
C LEU A 256 22.08 -13.55 9.91
N LEU A 257 21.29 -13.48 8.83
CA LEU A 257 20.38 -14.53 8.38
C LEU A 257 21.08 -15.63 7.57
N ASP A 258 22.41 -15.72 7.63
CA ASP A 258 23.15 -16.80 6.96
C ASP A 258 22.66 -18.18 7.43
N GLY A 259 22.40 -19.08 6.48
CA GLY A 259 21.77 -20.38 6.73
C GLY A 259 20.23 -20.37 6.90
N ALA A 260 19.57 -19.21 6.85
CA ALA A 260 18.11 -19.18 6.73
C ALA A 260 17.67 -19.75 5.37
N LYS A 261 16.55 -20.47 5.37
CA LYS A 261 16.01 -21.11 4.17
C LYS A 261 15.12 -20.15 3.40
N THR A 262 15.27 -20.16 2.08
CA THR A 262 14.38 -19.50 1.12
C THR A 262 13.01 -20.19 1.05
N TRP A 263 12.04 -19.53 0.42
CA TRP A 263 10.69 -20.08 0.25
C TRP A 263 10.71 -21.42 -0.50
N ASP A 264 11.46 -21.49 -1.60
CA ASP A 264 11.52 -22.69 -2.45
C ASP A 264 12.19 -23.87 -1.73
N GLU A 265 13.07 -23.61 -0.77
CA GLU A 265 13.66 -24.65 0.10
C GLU A 265 12.70 -25.12 1.20
N LEU A 266 11.88 -24.21 1.75
CA LEU A 266 10.87 -24.57 2.76
C LEU A 266 9.66 -25.28 2.14
N TYR A 267 9.26 -24.91 0.93
CA TYR A 267 8.05 -25.38 0.27
C TYR A 267 8.34 -25.81 -1.18
N PRO A 268 9.08 -26.92 -1.38
CA PRO A 268 9.52 -27.36 -2.72
C PRO A 268 8.35 -27.67 -3.67
N ASP A 269 7.20 -28.09 -3.13
CA ASP A 269 5.99 -28.41 -3.89
C ASP A 269 5.11 -27.18 -4.18
N ASN A 270 5.40 -26.03 -3.54
CA ASN A 270 4.60 -24.81 -3.66
C ASN A 270 5.48 -23.60 -3.96
N LYS A 271 6.29 -23.71 -5.02
CA LYS A 271 7.32 -22.71 -5.39
C LYS A 271 6.78 -21.28 -5.51
N ALA A 272 7.67 -20.33 -5.29
CA ALA A 272 7.41 -18.93 -5.53
C ALA A 272 7.21 -18.65 -7.03
N GLY A 273 6.33 -17.71 -7.35
CA GLY A 273 6.15 -17.22 -8.71
C GLY A 273 7.36 -16.42 -9.19
N LEU A 274 7.53 -16.30 -10.51
CA LEU A 274 8.63 -15.53 -11.10
C LEU A 274 8.61 -14.05 -10.64
N GLY A 275 7.43 -13.51 -10.34
CA GLY A 275 7.23 -12.16 -9.85
C GLY A 275 7.51 -11.98 -8.35
N ALA A 276 7.72 -13.06 -7.58
CA ALA A 276 8.08 -12.95 -6.16
C ALA A 276 9.34 -12.12 -5.93
N ARG A 277 10.29 -12.21 -6.86
CA ARG A 277 11.51 -11.42 -6.86
C ARG A 277 11.29 -9.93 -7.17
N GLY A 278 10.14 -9.57 -7.77
CA GLY A 278 9.75 -8.22 -8.13
C GLY A 278 8.66 -7.60 -7.25
N TYR A 279 8.14 -8.34 -6.26
CA TYR A 279 7.03 -7.90 -5.43
C TYR A 279 7.30 -6.57 -4.69
N LEU A 280 8.53 -6.37 -4.24
CA LEU A 280 8.97 -5.11 -3.62
C LEU A 280 9.16 -3.97 -4.62
N ASN A 281 9.49 -4.27 -5.87
CA ASN A 281 9.65 -3.27 -6.93
C ASN A 281 8.33 -2.65 -7.39
N SER A 282 7.18 -3.29 -7.13
CA SER A 282 5.87 -2.81 -7.61
C SER A 282 5.16 -1.89 -6.62
N SER A 283 5.35 -2.11 -5.31
CA SER A 283 4.39 -1.65 -4.29
C SER A 283 4.85 -0.43 -3.49
N TYR A 284 6.16 -0.19 -3.34
CA TYR A 284 6.69 0.89 -2.49
C TYR A 284 7.75 1.76 -3.17
N ILE A 285 8.49 1.19 -4.09
CA ILE A 285 9.23 1.95 -5.10
C ILE A 285 8.35 1.89 -6.33
N LEU A 286 7.19 2.54 -6.34
CA LEU A 286 6.77 3.07 -7.62
C LEU A 286 7.92 4.04 -7.96
N PRO A 287 8.79 3.78 -8.97
CA PRO A 287 9.34 4.91 -9.67
C PRO A 287 8.10 5.74 -9.93
N VAL A 288 8.04 6.97 -9.39
CA VAL A 288 7.06 7.97 -9.85
C VAL A 288 7.13 7.77 -11.34
N GLN A 289 6.12 7.11 -11.93
CA GLN A 289 6.27 6.65 -13.27
C GLN A 289 6.40 7.96 -14.00
N ASN A 290 7.62 8.27 -14.40
CA ASN A 290 7.90 9.19 -15.48
C ASN A 290 7.43 8.44 -16.74
N SER A 291 6.20 7.89 -16.73
CA SER A 291 5.36 7.92 -17.89
C SER A 291 5.09 9.41 -18.13
N SER A 292 6.13 10.11 -18.59
CA SER A 292 5.97 11.32 -19.37
C SER A 292 5.11 11.01 -20.60
N HIS A 293 4.93 9.73 -20.94
CA HIS A 293 3.87 9.23 -21.80
C HIS A 293 2.47 9.59 -21.28
N PHE A 294 2.05 10.80 -21.63
CA PHE A 294 0.67 11.22 -21.60
C PHE A 294 -0.16 10.25 -22.43
N ARG A 295 -1.23 9.73 -21.83
CA ARG A 295 -2.17 8.87 -22.53
C ARG A 295 -3.57 9.39 -22.28
N TYR A 296 -4.35 9.44 -23.35
CA TYR A 296 -5.78 9.58 -23.20
C TYR A 296 -6.32 8.28 -22.62
N GLU A 297 -7.15 8.41 -21.60
CA GLU A 297 -7.82 7.32 -20.94
C GLU A 297 -9.33 7.52 -21.02
N ARG A 298 -10.05 6.41 -21.16
CA ARG A 298 -11.51 6.38 -21.10
C ARG A 298 -11.90 5.52 -19.91
N ARG A 299 -12.78 6.01 -19.06
CA ARG A 299 -13.38 5.16 -18.03
C ARG A 299 -14.40 4.25 -18.68
N GLN A 300 -14.21 2.94 -18.56
CA GLN A 300 -15.24 1.99 -18.95
C GLN A 300 -16.24 1.81 -17.81
N ARG A 301 -17.50 1.58 -18.18
CA ARG A 301 -18.60 1.24 -17.28
C ARG A 301 -18.60 -0.27 -17.01
N THR A 302 -17.46 -0.88 -16.80
CA THR A 302 -17.43 -2.17 -16.08
C THR A 302 -17.52 -1.79 -14.60
N GLY A 303 -18.21 -2.57 -13.75
CA GLY A 303 -18.40 -2.22 -12.32
C GLY A 303 -17.11 -2.10 -11.49
N MET A 304 -15.95 -2.18 -12.13
CA MET A 304 -14.63 -1.94 -11.56
C MET A 304 -14.11 -0.59 -12.07
N TRP A 305 -13.37 0.15 -11.25
CA TRP A 305 -12.74 1.43 -11.59
C TRP A 305 -11.60 1.28 -12.62
N GLN A 306 -11.90 0.72 -13.80
CA GLN A 306 -10.93 0.43 -14.86
C GLN A 306 -10.92 1.57 -15.88
N THR A 307 -9.73 2.12 -16.11
CA THR A 307 -9.44 3.01 -17.24
C THR A 307 -8.91 2.19 -18.41
N THR A 308 -9.33 2.53 -19.63
CA THR A 308 -8.79 1.96 -20.86
C THR A 308 -8.05 3.02 -21.63
N VAL A 309 -6.81 2.72 -21.99
CA VAL A 309 -5.98 3.58 -22.83
C VAL A 309 -6.63 3.75 -24.21
N VAL A 310 -6.71 4.98 -24.69
CA VAL A 310 -7.14 5.30 -26.05
C VAL A 310 -6.08 4.77 -27.03
N PRO A 311 -6.50 4.01 -28.07
CA PRO A 311 -5.59 3.57 -29.12
C PRO A 311 -4.80 4.72 -29.76
N SER A 312 -3.51 4.52 -30.02
CA SER A 312 -2.59 5.56 -30.51
C SER A 312 -3.04 6.24 -31.81
N HIS A 313 -3.74 5.53 -32.69
CA HIS A 313 -4.27 6.09 -33.94
C HIS A 313 -5.37 7.15 -33.73
N LEU A 314 -5.98 7.23 -32.54
CA LEU A 314 -6.97 8.25 -32.19
C LEU A 314 -6.36 9.47 -31.50
N THR A 315 -5.09 9.41 -31.08
CA THR A 315 -4.44 10.48 -30.29
C THR A 315 -4.52 11.84 -30.98
N ALA A 316 -4.26 11.92 -32.30
CA ALA A 316 -4.34 13.17 -33.04
C ALA A 316 -5.77 13.76 -33.06
N ARG A 317 -6.79 12.91 -33.18
CA ARG A 317 -8.21 13.35 -33.16
C ARG A 317 -8.63 13.83 -31.77
N TYR A 318 -8.11 13.23 -30.70
CA TYR A 318 -8.32 13.73 -29.34
C TYR A 318 -7.54 15.02 -29.05
N ASP A 319 -6.33 15.18 -29.60
CA ASP A 319 -5.61 16.46 -29.56
C ASP A 319 -6.46 17.58 -30.17
N GLU A 320 -7.09 17.32 -31.31
CA GLU A 320 -8.00 18.26 -31.97
C GLU A 320 -9.27 18.55 -31.16
N LEU A 321 -9.83 17.54 -30.49
CA LEU A 321 -11.00 17.71 -29.63
C LEU A 321 -10.67 18.60 -28.43
N PHE A 322 -9.54 18.36 -27.78
CA PHE A 322 -9.08 19.14 -26.65
C PHE A 322 -8.79 20.60 -27.06
N GLU A 323 -8.18 20.81 -28.23
CA GLU A 323 -7.97 22.15 -28.80
C GLU A 323 -9.31 22.86 -29.09
N ALA A 324 -10.26 22.16 -29.69
CA ALA A 324 -11.60 22.72 -29.96
C ALA A 324 -12.32 23.13 -28.66
N CYS A 325 -12.21 22.32 -27.60
CA CYS A 325 -12.80 22.64 -26.31
C CYS A 325 -12.10 23.82 -25.62
N ALA A 326 -10.78 23.90 -25.73
CA ALA A 326 -9.99 24.98 -25.18
C ALA A 326 -10.23 26.33 -25.88
N ASN A 327 -10.60 26.31 -27.17
CA ASN A 327 -10.89 27.51 -27.95
C ASN A 327 -12.39 27.85 -28.05
N GLY A 328 -13.26 27.02 -27.48
CA GLY A 328 -14.71 27.20 -27.54
C GLY A 328 -15.36 26.91 -28.91
N ASP A 329 -14.73 26.09 -29.76
CA ASP A 329 -15.21 25.75 -31.10
C ASP A 329 -16.30 24.66 -31.06
N ASN A 330 -17.54 25.09 -30.81
CA ASN A 330 -18.71 24.21 -30.71
C ASN A 330 -18.94 23.37 -31.99
N ALA A 331 -18.68 23.93 -33.16
CA ALA A 331 -18.90 23.24 -34.43
C ALA A 331 -17.92 22.07 -34.60
N LYS A 332 -16.65 22.28 -34.24
CA LYS A 332 -15.63 21.23 -34.28
C LYS A 332 -15.86 20.17 -33.21
N VAL A 333 -16.27 20.57 -31.99
CA VAL A 333 -16.65 19.62 -30.92
C VAL A 333 -17.79 18.71 -31.37
N GLN A 334 -18.85 19.27 -31.96
CA GLN A 334 -19.97 18.49 -32.50
C GLN A 334 -19.52 17.55 -33.62
N LYS A 335 -18.72 18.03 -34.58
CA LYS A 335 -18.20 17.22 -35.69
C LYS A 335 -17.42 16.00 -35.19
N LEU A 336 -16.56 16.18 -34.19
CA LEU A 336 -15.70 15.13 -33.64
C LEU A 336 -16.47 14.11 -32.77
N CYS A 337 -17.48 14.55 -32.02
CA CYS A 337 -18.18 13.70 -31.04
C CYS A 337 -19.55 13.14 -31.48
N LEU A 338 -20.17 13.73 -32.50
CA LEU A 338 -21.47 13.29 -33.03
C LEU A 338 -21.35 12.62 -34.41
N GLY A 339 -20.20 12.78 -35.07
CA GLY A 339 -19.93 12.24 -36.40
C GLY A 339 -20.58 13.06 -37.52
N SER A 340 -19.87 13.24 -38.62
CA SER A 340 -20.50 13.59 -39.91
C SER A 340 -20.99 12.32 -40.60
N LYS A 341 -21.84 12.39 -41.63
CA LYS A 341 -22.29 11.24 -42.44
C LYS A 341 -21.15 10.43 -43.13
N SER A 342 -19.89 10.76 -42.87
CA SER A 342 -18.69 10.07 -43.34
C SER A 342 -18.20 9.07 -42.28
N GLN A 343 -17.60 7.96 -42.73
CA GLN A 343 -17.31 6.69 -42.04
C GLN A 343 -16.41 6.73 -40.77
N GLU A 344 -16.06 7.90 -40.22
CA GLU A 344 -15.22 7.98 -39.04
C GLU A 344 -16.00 7.82 -37.73
N GLN A 345 -15.54 6.92 -36.85
CA GLN A 345 -16.15 6.71 -35.54
C GLN A 345 -16.13 7.99 -34.68
N PRO A 346 -17.24 8.34 -34.01
CA PRO A 346 -17.30 9.50 -33.12
C PRO A 346 -16.41 9.31 -31.88
N LEU A 347 -15.76 10.39 -31.44
CA LEU A 347 -14.95 10.41 -30.22
C LEU A 347 -15.81 10.49 -28.96
N GLN A 348 -15.35 9.89 -27.87
CA GLN A 348 -16.03 9.98 -26.58
C GLN A 348 -15.62 11.27 -25.86
N ILE A 349 -16.61 12.11 -25.51
CA ILE A 349 -16.34 13.42 -24.88
C ILE A 349 -15.81 13.30 -23.44
N VAL A 350 -16.01 12.15 -22.81
CA VAL A 350 -15.56 11.85 -21.44
C VAL A 350 -14.10 11.38 -21.35
N ALA A 351 -13.36 11.43 -22.46
CA ALA A 351 -11.93 11.11 -22.45
C ALA A 351 -11.18 12.07 -21.51
N GLN A 352 -10.20 11.51 -20.79
CA GLN A 352 -9.38 12.25 -19.85
C GLN A 352 -7.93 12.08 -20.25
N LEU A 353 -7.18 13.17 -20.15
CA LEU A 353 -5.75 13.14 -20.11
C LEU A 353 -5.34 13.03 -18.64
N THR A 354 -4.89 11.84 -18.25
CA THR A 354 -4.41 11.58 -16.90
C THR A 354 -2.91 11.84 -16.85
N THR A 355 -2.47 12.59 -15.84
CA THR A 355 -1.07 12.67 -15.43
C THR A 355 -0.96 12.30 -13.96
N THR A 356 0.25 12.05 -13.46
CA THR A 356 0.49 11.85 -12.03
C THR A 356 0.04 13.03 -11.16
N TRP A 357 -0.14 14.22 -11.74
CA TRP A 357 -0.33 15.48 -11.01
C TRP A 357 -1.65 16.19 -11.32
N ALA A 358 -2.32 15.84 -12.40
CA ALA A 358 -3.54 16.50 -12.86
C ALA A 358 -4.34 15.58 -13.80
N ILE A 359 -5.66 15.75 -13.75
CA ILE A 359 -6.58 15.17 -14.73
C ILE A 359 -7.13 16.34 -15.54
N SER A 360 -6.87 16.36 -16.85
CA SER A 360 -7.47 17.30 -17.77
C SER A 360 -8.48 16.59 -18.66
N ASN A 361 -9.66 17.16 -18.79
CA ASN A 361 -10.71 16.66 -19.67
C ASN A 361 -11.34 17.81 -20.48
N PRO A 362 -12.08 17.51 -21.56
CA PRO A 362 -12.69 18.54 -22.40
C PRO A 362 -13.50 19.59 -21.62
N LEU A 363 -14.26 19.16 -20.61
CA LEU A 363 -15.04 20.06 -19.76
C LEU A 363 -14.15 21.02 -18.96
N SER A 364 -13.08 20.50 -18.34
CA SER A 364 -12.16 21.32 -17.55
C SER A 364 -11.46 22.39 -18.39
N LEU A 365 -11.13 22.09 -19.65
CA LEU A 365 -10.54 23.05 -20.58
C LEU A 365 -11.53 24.15 -20.98
N ALA A 366 -12.76 23.76 -21.33
CA ALA A 366 -13.81 24.74 -21.67
C ALA A 366 -14.13 25.67 -20.49
N VAL A 367 -14.18 25.14 -19.26
CA VAL A 367 -14.40 25.94 -18.05
C VAL A 367 -13.21 26.86 -17.76
N ALA A 368 -11.97 26.37 -17.91
CA ALA A 368 -10.76 27.18 -17.72
C ALA A 368 -10.66 28.33 -18.73
N GLY A 369 -11.09 28.11 -19.97
CA GLY A 369 -11.19 29.16 -21.01
C GLY A 369 -12.43 30.05 -20.91
N HIS A 370 -13.28 29.86 -19.90
CA HIS A 370 -14.58 30.55 -19.75
C HIS A 370 -15.54 30.37 -20.93
N HIS A 371 -15.43 29.25 -21.66
CA HIS A 371 -16.29 28.89 -22.78
C HIS A 371 -17.55 28.16 -22.28
N TRP A 372 -18.45 28.89 -21.63
CA TRP A 372 -19.64 28.33 -20.97
C TRP A 372 -20.58 27.58 -21.91
N ASP A 373 -20.77 28.07 -23.14
CA ASP A 373 -21.60 27.39 -24.14
C ASP A 373 -21.00 26.06 -24.55
N THR A 374 -19.69 26.01 -24.72
CA THR A 374 -18.94 24.78 -25.00
C THR A 374 -18.99 23.82 -23.83
N ALA A 375 -18.86 24.30 -22.59
CA ALA A 375 -19.01 23.47 -21.40
C ALA A 375 -20.41 22.84 -21.32
N ARG A 376 -21.46 23.62 -21.62
CA ARG A 376 -22.84 23.08 -21.67
C ARG A 376 -23.04 22.07 -22.79
N LEU A 377 -22.48 22.33 -23.98
CA LEU A 377 -22.48 21.39 -25.10
C LEU A 377 -21.79 20.08 -24.72
N ILE A 378 -20.63 20.14 -24.07
CA ILE A 378 -19.88 18.97 -23.59
C ILE A 378 -20.73 18.13 -22.64
N LEU A 379 -21.43 18.76 -21.69
CA LEU A 379 -22.34 18.06 -20.78
C LEU A 379 -23.51 17.41 -21.53
N ALA A 380 -24.08 18.07 -22.54
CA ALA A 380 -25.14 17.51 -23.37
C ALA A 380 -24.67 16.29 -24.17
N ILE A 381 -23.48 16.36 -24.78
CA ILE A 381 -22.87 15.23 -25.48
C ILE A 381 -22.55 14.08 -24.51
N ALA A 382 -22.03 14.39 -23.32
CA ALA A 382 -21.72 13.39 -22.31
C ALA A 382 -22.99 12.67 -21.84
N ALA A 383 -24.08 13.41 -21.61
CA ALA A 383 -25.39 12.85 -21.29
C ALA A 383 -25.93 11.97 -22.43
N ALA A 384 -25.73 12.37 -23.70
CA ALA A 384 -26.15 11.59 -24.86
C ALA A 384 -25.28 10.33 -25.10
N HIS A 385 -24.00 10.36 -24.74
CA HIS A 385 -23.12 9.19 -24.75
C HIS A 385 -23.42 8.25 -23.57
N HIS A 386 -23.94 8.79 -22.48
CA HIS A 386 -24.37 8.03 -21.31
C HIS A 386 -25.71 7.34 -21.58
N HIS A 387 -25.68 6.03 -21.79
CA HIS A 387 -26.88 5.19 -21.91
C HIS A 387 -27.16 4.50 -20.56
N PRO A 388 -27.92 5.12 -19.63
CA PRO A 388 -28.30 4.43 -18.40
C PRO A 388 -29.16 3.20 -18.72
N GLU A 389 -29.12 2.20 -17.84
CA GLU A 389 -30.14 1.13 -17.89
C GLU A 389 -31.52 1.80 -17.73
N PRO A 390 -32.56 1.32 -18.45
CA PRO A 390 -33.86 1.98 -18.52
C PRO A 390 -34.46 2.28 -17.13
N ASP A 391 -34.14 1.45 -16.14
CA ASP A 391 -34.68 1.56 -14.78
C ASP A 391 -33.96 2.59 -13.87
N LYS A 392 -32.89 3.26 -14.35
CA LYS A 392 -32.12 4.27 -13.58
C LYS A 392 -31.98 5.62 -14.29
N ALA A 393 -32.71 5.84 -15.38
CA ALA A 393 -32.61 7.07 -16.17
C ALA A 393 -33.34 8.25 -15.50
N GLY A 394 -32.61 9.09 -14.76
CA GLY A 394 -33.12 10.42 -14.39
C GLY A 394 -33.29 11.30 -15.63
N LYS A 395 -34.43 12.00 -15.76
CA LYS A 395 -34.68 12.93 -16.88
C LYS A 395 -33.73 14.15 -16.77
N PHE A 396 -32.69 14.19 -17.59
CA PHE A 396 -31.85 15.38 -17.76
C PHE A 396 -32.47 16.29 -18.83
N GLN A 397 -32.84 17.53 -18.47
CA GLN A 397 -33.29 18.54 -19.43
C GLN A 397 -32.21 19.61 -19.60
N THR A 398 -31.57 19.65 -20.77
CA THR A 398 -30.75 20.78 -21.19
C THR A 398 -31.67 21.87 -21.73
N ARG A 399 -32.05 22.85 -20.90
CA ARG A 399 -32.76 24.04 -21.40
C ARG A 399 -31.88 24.73 -22.46
N ASN A 400 -32.41 24.86 -23.68
CA ASN A 400 -31.83 25.60 -24.82
C ASN A 400 -30.67 24.95 -25.61
N ILE A 401 -30.50 23.62 -25.59
CA ILE A 401 -29.55 22.94 -26.49
C ILE A 401 -30.33 21.94 -27.35
N MET A 402 -30.57 22.30 -28.60
CA MET A 402 -31.17 21.43 -29.61
C MET A 402 -30.06 20.61 -30.26
N LEU A 403 -29.81 19.40 -29.76
CA LEU A 403 -29.05 18.41 -30.53
C LEU A 403 -30.00 17.85 -31.59
N GLY A 404 -29.70 18.06 -32.87
CA GLY A 404 -30.56 17.65 -33.99
C GLY A 404 -31.05 16.20 -33.83
N GLU A 405 -32.35 16.01 -34.12
CA GLU A 405 -33.08 14.75 -33.93
C GLU A 405 -32.34 13.55 -34.54
N LYS A 406 -32.11 12.52 -33.73
CA LYS A 406 -31.69 11.20 -34.22
C LYS A 406 -32.88 10.52 -34.89
N HIS A 407 -32.78 10.28 -36.19
CA HIS A 407 -33.49 9.17 -36.81
C HIS A 407 -32.96 7.86 -36.22
N CYS A 408 -33.86 7.13 -35.55
CA CYS A 408 -33.67 5.72 -35.25
C CYS A 408 -33.45 4.96 -36.57
N LEU A 409 -32.28 4.34 -36.74
CA LEU A 409 -32.15 3.25 -37.71
C LEU A 409 -32.68 1.97 -37.04
N PRO A 410 -33.54 1.19 -37.71
CA PRO A 410 -33.93 -0.12 -37.22
C PRO A 410 -32.78 -1.13 -37.43
N GLN A 411 -32.81 -2.14 -36.54
CA GLN A 411 -31.89 -3.25 -36.27
C GLN A 411 -30.86 -3.63 -37.35
#